data_AF-A0A5A7MM29-F1
#
_entry.id   AF-A0A5A7MM29-F1
#
_cell.length_a   1.000
_cell.length_b   1.000
_cell.length_c   1.000
_cell.angle_alpha   90.00
_cell.angle_beta   90.00
_cell.angle_gamma   90.00
#
_symmetry.space_group_name_H-M   'P 1'
#
loop_
_entity.id
_entity.type
_entity.pdbx_description
1 polymer ?
#
loop_
_entity_poly.entity_id
_entity_poly.type
_entity_poly.pdbx_seq_one_letter_code
_entity_poly.pdbx_strand_id
1 'polypeptide(L)'
;MKAPYIEYPLTGYPHRSDAQMIDSARAFRILMEKRRTIRFFKPDPIPQSVIEDAVKTAATAPSGANKQPWHFVIVTDPDLKTKIRAAAEEEERAFYGGKAGQEWLDDLAHLAPMPISRFWKLRPA
;
A
#
# COMPACT_ATOMS: atom_id res chain seq x y z
N MET A 1 -19.27 -21.23 -35.96
CA MET A 1 -18.78 -22.30 -35.06
C MET A 1 -17.80 -21.68 -34.07
N LYS A 2 -17.93 -21.92 -32.77
CA LYS A 2 -16.88 -21.54 -31.81
C LYS A 2 -15.70 -22.51 -31.96
N ALA A 3 -14.48 -21.99 -31.91
CA ALA A 3 -13.27 -22.83 -31.89
C ALA A 3 -13.32 -23.80 -30.69
N PRO A 4 -12.72 -25.00 -30.80
CA PRO A 4 -12.65 -25.94 -29.69
C PRO A 4 -11.85 -25.33 -28.54
N TYR A 5 -12.29 -25.61 -27.32
CA TYR A 5 -11.55 -25.24 -26.10
C TYR A 5 -10.27 -26.07 -26.03
N ILE A 6 -9.13 -25.40 -25.84
CA ILE A 6 -7.81 -26.03 -25.68
C ILE A 6 -7.32 -25.68 -24.28
N GLU A 7 -7.07 -26.70 -23.46
CA GLU A 7 -6.47 -26.53 -22.14
C GLU A 7 -4.96 -26.28 -22.30
N TYR A 8 -4.47 -25.23 -21.64
CA TYR A 8 -3.05 -24.96 -21.52
C TYR A 8 -2.63 -25.27 -20.07
N PRO A 9 -1.95 -26.40 -19.81
CA PRO A 9 -1.52 -26.72 -18.46
C PRO A 9 -0.48 -25.70 -17.99
N LEU A 10 -0.60 -25.28 -16.73
CA LEU A 10 0.41 -24.44 -16.10
C LEU A 10 1.69 -25.26 -15.90
N THR A 11 2.73 -24.95 -16.68
CA THR A 11 4.03 -25.64 -16.62
C THR A 11 5.05 -24.83 -15.82
N GLY A 12 6.09 -25.50 -15.29
CA GLY A 12 7.19 -24.84 -14.57
C GLY A 12 6.90 -24.51 -13.10
N TYR A 13 5.73 -24.87 -12.57
CA TYR A 13 5.47 -24.73 -11.14
C TYR A 13 6.06 -25.91 -10.37
N PRO A 14 6.95 -25.70 -9.39
CA PRO A 14 7.55 -26.80 -8.64
C PRO A 14 6.48 -27.50 -7.81
N HIS A 15 6.44 -28.83 -7.92
CA HIS A 15 5.63 -29.65 -7.03
C HIS A 15 6.22 -29.59 -5.62
N ARG A 16 5.44 -29.11 -4.65
CA ARG A 16 5.83 -29.04 -3.23
C ARG A 16 5.12 -30.14 -2.47
N SER A 17 5.76 -30.72 -1.46
CA SER A 17 5.04 -31.59 -0.51
C SER A 17 4.11 -30.77 0.37
N ASP A 18 3.10 -31.43 0.95
CA ASP A 18 2.17 -30.79 1.88
C ASP A 18 2.89 -30.08 3.02
N ALA A 19 3.94 -30.72 3.57
CA ALA A 19 4.78 -30.12 4.61
C ALA A 19 5.44 -28.82 4.14
N GLN A 20 6.03 -28.80 2.94
CA GLN A 20 6.66 -27.60 2.36
C GLN A 20 5.64 -26.47 2.12
N MET A 21 4.42 -26.82 1.68
CA MET A 21 3.34 -25.85 1.49
C MET A 21 2.89 -25.24 2.82
N ILE A 22 2.68 -26.08 3.84
CA ILE A 22 2.30 -25.65 5.20
C ILE A 22 3.35 -24.71 5.78
N ASP A 23 4.63 -25.08 5.67
CA ASP A 23 5.73 -24.28 6.20
C ASP A 23 5.84 -22.93 5.49
N SER A 24 5.73 -22.92 4.16
CA SER A 24 5.77 -21.68 3.36
C SER A 24 4.61 -20.74 3.71
N ALA A 25 3.40 -21.28 3.84
CA ALA A 25 2.22 -20.50 4.21
C ALA A 25 2.35 -19.91 5.62
N ARG A 26 2.86 -20.71 6.58
CA ARG A 26 3.09 -20.26 7.96
C ARG A 26 4.15 -19.17 8.04
N ALA A 27 5.27 -19.36 7.35
CA ALA A 27 6.35 -18.38 7.30
C ALA A 27 5.86 -17.04 6.72
N PHE A 28 5.10 -17.08 5.62
CA PHE A 28 4.53 -15.88 5.03
C PHE A 28 3.52 -15.19 5.95
N ARG A 29 2.63 -15.94 6.60
CA ARG A 29 1.69 -15.38 7.60
C ARG A 29 2.43 -14.67 8.73
N ILE A 30 3.45 -15.31 9.31
CA ILE A 30 4.26 -14.73 10.39
C ILE A 30 4.98 -13.46 9.93
N LEU A 31 5.48 -13.42 8.69
CA LEU A 31 6.08 -12.22 8.13
C LEU A 31 5.04 -11.08 8.01
N MET A 32 3.85 -11.39 7.49
CA MET A 32 2.78 -10.40 7.29
C MET A 32 2.19 -9.89 8.61
N GLU A 33 2.14 -10.71 9.66
CA GLU A 33 1.70 -10.32 11.01
C GLU A 33 2.57 -9.23 11.64
N LYS A 34 3.85 -9.14 11.25
CA LYS A 34 4.76 -8.09 11.72
C LYS A 34 4.46 -6.71 11.11
N ARG A 35 3.70 -6.66 10.01
CA ARG A 35 3.38 -5.40 9.33
C ARG A 35 2.46 -4.54 10.20
N ARG A 36 2.88 -3.32 10.48
CA ARG A 36 2.07 -2.28 11.15
C ARG A 36 1.93 -1.07 10.26
N THR A 37 0.82 -0.34 10.41
CA THR A 37 0.68 0.99 9.81
C THR A 37 1.57 1.96 10.61
N ILE A 38 2.67 2.38 10.01
CA ILE A 38 3.61 3.35 10.59
C ILE A 38 3.24 4.74 10.09
N ARG A 39 3.20 5.73 11.00
CA ARG A 39 2.83 7.13 10.71
C ARG A 39 3.98 8.12 10.92
N PHE A 40 5.16 7.62 11.28
CA PHE A 40 6.37 8.41 11.53
C PHE A 40 7.51 7.78 10.75
N PHE A 41 8.02 8.50 9.76
CA PHE A 41 9.05 8.02 8.84
C PHE A 41 10.35 8.76 9.09
N LYS A 42 11.47 8.07 8.89
CA LYS A 42 12.78 8.69 8.88
C LYS A 42 12.99 9.46 7.56
N PRO A 43 13.79 10.53 7.55
CA PRO A 43 14.09 11.28 6.34
C PRO A 43 15.11 10.59 5.43
N ASP A 44 15.75 9.50 5.89
CA ASP A 44 16.77 8.78 5.14
C ASP A 44 16.23 8.31 3.77
N PRO A 45 16.97 8.56 2.67
CA PRO A 45 16.58 8.03 1.37
C PRO A 45 16.72 6.51 1.34
N ILE A 46 15.90 5.87 0.50
CA ILE A 46 16.02 4.44 0.19
C ILE A 46 16.48 4.25 -1.27
N PRO A 47 17.18 3.15 -1.60
CA PRO A 47 17.57 2.88 -2.97
C PRO A 47 16.35 2.82 -3.90
N GLN A 48 16.44 3.46 -5.06
CA GLN A 48 15.34 3.53 -6.02
C GLN A 48 14.87 2.14 -6.47
N SER A 49 15.78 1.18 -6.65
CA SER A 49 15.47 -0.20 -7.03
C SER A 49 14.50 -0.89 -6.06
N VAL A 50 14.57 -0.57 -4.77
CA VAL A 50 13.63 -1.11 -3.76
C VAL A 50 12.21 -0.64 -4.04
N ILE A 51 12.04 0.63 -4.42
CA ILE A 51 10.73 1.19 -4.78
C ILE A 51 10.22 0.57 -6.07
N GLU A 52 11.09 0.43 -7.08
CA GLU A 52 10.74 -0.15 -8.36
C GLU A 52 10.26 -1.60 -8.23
N ASP A 53 10.95 -2.43 -7.46
CA ASP A 53 10.56 -3.83 -7.25
C ASP A 53 9.26 -3.95 -6.44
N ALA A 54 9.02 -3.05 -5.49
CA ALA A 54 7.74 -2.98 -4.80
C ALA A 54 6.59 -2.64 -5.75
N VAL A 55 6.79 -1.68 -6.66
CA VAL A 55 5.78 -1.31 -7.68
C VAL A 55 5.57 -2.44 -8.68
N LYS A 56 6.65 -3.07 -9.18
CA LYS A 56 6.56 -4.22 -10.09
C LYS A 56 5.80 -5.39 -9.44
N THR A 57 6.03 -5.64 -8.15
CA THR A 57 5.28 -6.64 -7.38
C THR A 57 3.81 -6.28 -7.28
N ALA A 58 3.47 -5.01 -7.00
CA ALA A 58 2.06 -4.57 -6.95
C ALA A 58 1.36 -4.73 -8.32
N ALA A 59 2.09 -4.48 -9.42
CA ALA A 59 1.59 -4.60 -10.77
C ALA A 59 1.27 -6.05 -11.20
N THR A 60 1.68 -7.08 -10.44
CA THR A 60 1.30 -8.48 -10.71
C THR A 60 -0.10 -8.84 -10.21
N ALA A 61 -0.82 -7.90 -9.57
CA ALA A 61 -2.20 -8.14 -9.17
C ALA A 61 -3.07 -8.52 -10.38
N PRO A 62 -4.08 -9.40 -10.22
CA PRO A 62 -5.04 -9.66 -11.29
C PRO A 62 -5.90 -8.41 -11.53
N SER A 63 -6.36 -8.22 -12.77
CA SER A 63 -7.31 -7.15 -13.11
C SER A 63 -8.37 -7.65 -14.09
N GLY A 64 -9.58 -7.10 -13.99
CA GLY A 64 -10.69 -7.45 -14.87
C GLY A 64 -10.29 -7.25 -16.33
N ALA A 65 -10.46 -8.29 -17.15
CA ALA A 65 -10.01 -8.33 -18.54
C ALA A 65 -8.52 -7.93 -18.74
N ASN A 66 -7.66 -8.16 -17.74
CA ASN A 66 -6.25 -7.79 -17.72
C ASN A 66 -5.98 -6.31 -18.05
N LYS A 67 -6.86 -5.40 -17.62
CA LYS A 67 -6.76 -3.97 -17.96
C LYS A 67 -5.63 -3.22 -17.25
N GLN A 68 -5.12 -3.76 -16.15
CA GLN A 68 -4.09 -3.14 -15.30
C GLN A 68 -4.38 -1.64 -15.03
N PRO A 69 -5.57 -1.29 -14.49
CA PRO A 69 -6.06 0.09 -14.45
C PRO A 69 -5.43 0.91 -13.31
N TRP A 70 -4.12 0.76 -13.07
CA TRP A 70 -3.38 1.43 -12.02
C TRP A 70 -2.26 2.29 -12.60
N HIS A 71 -2.04 3.45 -12.00
CA HIS A 71 -0.88 4.29 -12.22
C HIS A 71 -0.20 4.53 -10.88
N PHE A 72 1.10 4.24 -10.81
CA PHE A 72 1.91 4.51 -9.63
C PHE A 72 2.74 5.77 -9.88
N VAL A 73 2.52 6.81 -9.07
CA VAL A 73 3.26 8.07 -9.16
C VAL A 73 4.25 8.16 -8.00
N ILE A 74 5.54 8.18 -8.32
CA ILE A 74 6.62 8.29 -7.33
C ILE A 74 7.03 9.75 -7.23
N VAL A 75 6.89 10.35 -6.04
CA VAL A 75 7.23 11.76 -5.79
C VAL A 75 8.45 11.83 -4.87
N THR A 76 9.60 12.19 -5.42
CA THR A 76 10.85 12.37 -4.67
C THR A 76 11.18 13.82 -4.37
N ASP A 77 10.73 14.76 -5.22
CA ASP A 77 10.95 16.20 -5.07
C ASP A 77 10.41 16.73 -3.72
N PRO A 78 11.27 17.29 -2.85
CA PRO A 78 10.85 17.85 -1.57
C PRO A 78 9.86 19.02 -1.70
N ASP A 79 9.97 19.85 -2.73
CA ASP A 79 9.08 21.00 -2.91
C ASP A 79 7.68 20.54 -3.30
N LEU A 80 7.59 19.60 -4.24
CA LEU A 80 6.33 18.97 -4.60
C LEU A 80 5.68 18.22 -3.43
N LYS A 81 6.46 17.47 -2.63
CA LYS A 81 5.94 16.82 -1.40
C LYS A 81 5.38 17.85 -0.41
N THR A 82 6.03 19.01 -0.29
CA THR A 82 5.57 20.09 0.60
C THR A 82 4.23 20.67 0.13
N LYS A 83 4.07 20.89 -1.19
CA LYS A 83 2.82 21.35 -1.78
C LYS A 83 1.68 20.32 -1.58
N ILE A 84 1.95 19.05 -1.85
CA ILE A 84 0.98 17.95 -1.62
C ILE A 84 0.55 17.91 -0.16
N ARG A 85 1.51 18.02 0.77
CA ARG A 85 1.24 18.05 2.21
C ARG A 85 0.32 19.22 2.59
N ALA A 86 0.61 20.43 2.13
CA ALA A 86 -0.19 21.61 2.45
C ALA A 86 -1.66 21.45 2.00
N ALA A 87 -1.87 20.95 0.78
CA ALA A 87 -3.20 20.68 0.26
C ALA A 87 -3.94 19.58 1.05
N ALA A 88 -3.24 18.50 1.43
CA ALA A 88 -3.82 17.43 2.23
C ALA A 88 -4.23 17.91 3.64
N GLU A 89 -3.41 18.73 4.29
CA GLU A 89 -3.70 19.30 5.61
C GLU A 89 -4.88 20.29 5.57
N GLU A 90 -5.10 20.98 4.44
CA GLU A 90 -6.25 21.85 4.24
C GLU A 90 -7.56 21.08 4.13
N GLU A 91 -7.63 20.06 3.27
CA GLU A 91 -8.83 19.21 3.14
C GLU A 91 -9.12 18.50 4.46
N GLU A 92 -8.08 18.07 5.17
CA GLU A 92 -8.25 17.47 6.49
C GLU A 92 -8.93 18.44 7.47
N ARG A 93 -8.44 19.67 7.60
CA ARG A 93 -9.03 20.65 8.51
C ARG A 93 -10.49 20.90 8.19
N ALA A 94 -10.83 20.96 6.90
CA ALA A 94 -12.21 21.06 6.46
C ALA A 94 -13.02 19.81 6.80
N PHE A 95 -12.44 18.62 6.68
CA PHE A 95 -13.10 17.35 6.98
C PHE A 95 -13.44 17.24 8.48
N TYR A 96 -12.46 17.37 9.37
CA TYR A 96 -12.68 17.29 10.82
C TYR A 96 -13.34 18.53 11.42
N GLY A 97 -13.32 19.66 10.69
CA GLY A 97 -13.99 20.91 11.09
C GLY A 97 -15.50 20.93 10.86
N GLY A 98 -16.09 19.84 10.35
CA GLY A 98 -17.56 19.72 10.24
C GLY A 98 -18.11 18.79 9.17
N LYS A 99 -17.29 18.24 8.26
CA LYS A 99 -17.77 17.24 7.27
C LYS A 99 -17.77 15.80 7.83
N ALA A 100 -16.96 15.52 8.85
CA ALA A 100 -16.87 14.21 9.46
C ALA A 100 -18.12 13.92 10.31
N GLY A 101 -18.79 12.80 10.03
CA GLY A 101 -19.89 12.32 10.86
C GLY A 101 -19.39 11.88 12.24
N GLN A 102 -20.25 11.94 13.26
CA GLN A 102 -19.89 11.58 14.63
C GLN A 102 -19.41 10.12 14.76
N GLU A 103 -20.06 9.19 14.08
CA GLU A 103 -19.68 7.77 14.04
C GLU A 103 -18.24 7.57 13.59
N TRP A 104 -17.82 8.29 12.54
CA TRP A 104 -16.44 8.26 12.05
C TRP A 104 -15.44 8.78 13.09
N LEU A 105 -15.80 9.82 13.84
CA LEU A 105 -14.93 10.38 14.88
C LEU A 105 -14.77 9.42 16.05
N ASP A 106 -15.85 8.75 16.43
CA ASP A 106 -15.85 7.77 17.52
C ASP A 106 -14.98 6.55 17.14
N ASP A 107 -15.09 6.06 15.89
CA ASP A 107 -14.26 4.99 15.37
C ASP A 107 -12.76 5.34 15.42
N LEU A 108 -12.39 6.58 15.16
CA LEU A 108 -11.00 7.03 15.17
C LEU A 108 -10.44 7.30 16.56
N ALA A 109 -11.28 7.40 17.60
CA ALA A 109 -10.87 7.82 18.94
C ALA A 109 -9.75 6.93 19.54
N HIS A 110 -9.80 5.62 19.26
CA HIS A 110 -8.81 4.65 19.74
C HIS A 110 -7.47 4.69 19.00
N LEU A 111 -7.39 5.38 17.86
CA LEU A 111 -6.17 5.54 17.06
C LEU A 111 -5.33 6.75 17.49
N ALA A 112 -5.67 7.35 18.64
CA ALA A 112 -5.23 8.63 19.19
C ALA A 112 -5.79 9.84 18.39
N PRO A 113 -6.11 10.97 19.05
CA PRO A 113 -6.60 12.18 18.41
C PRO A 113 -5.42 12.88 17.70
N MET A 114 -4.97 12.30 16.61
CA MET A 114 -3.90 12.84 15.81
C MET A 114 -4.54 13.43 14.57
N PRO A 115 -4.66 14.77 14.43
CA PRO A 115 -4.86 15.33 13.11
C PRO A 115 -3.75 14.78 12.19
N ILE A 116 -4.14 14.16 11.09
CA ILE A 116 -3.35 13.65 9.95
C ILE A 116 -2.26 14.65 9.53
N SER A 117 -2.35 15.93 9.90
CA SER A 117 -1.27 16.94 9.87
C SER A 117 0.07 16.48 10.47
N ARG A 118 0.10 15.40 11.28
CA ARG A 118 1.36 14.78 11.75
C ARG A 118 1.85 13.58 10.93
N PHE A 119 1.04 13.02 10.02
CA PHE A 119 1.39 11.87 9.16
C PHE A 119 2.57 12.16 8.22
N TRP A 120 2.75 13.43 7.85
CA TRP A 120 3.81 13.92 6.96
C TRP A 120 4.86 14.77 7.66
N LYS A 121 4.96 14.74 9.00
CA LYS A 121 6.12 15.30 9.68
C LYS A 121 7.33 14.39 9.41
N LEU A 122 7.96 14.57 8.25
CA LEU A 122 9.41 14.48 8.17
C LEU A 122 9.91 15.40 9.29
N ARG A 123 10.64 14.86 10.26
CA ARG A 123 11.37 15.72 11.20
C ARG A 123 12.20 16.70 10.34
N PRO A 124 12.18 18.01 10.62
CA PRO A 124 13.21 18.88 10.05
C PRO A 124 14.57 18.27 10.41
N ALA A 125 15.52 18.35 9.47
CA ALA A 125 16.90 17.94 9.67
C ALA A 125 17.49 18.62 10.91
#